data_AF-A0A2H6EIA1-F1
#
_entry.id   AF-A0A2H6EIA1-F1
#
_cell.length_a   1.000
_cell.length_b   1.000
_cell.length_c   1.000
_cell.angle_alpha   90.00
_cell.angle_beta   90.00
_cell.angle_gamma   90.00
#
_symmetry.space_group_name_H-M   'P 1'
#
loop_
_entity.id
_entity.type
_entity.pdbx_description
1 polymer ?
#
loop_
_entity_poly.entity_id
_entity_poly.type
_entity_poly.pdbx_seq_one_letter_code
_entity_poly.pdbx_strand_id
1 'polypeptide(L)' 'MYYNYKVVIEECEEGGYYAECPAIPGCHVEGETYEETII' A
#
# COMPACT_ATOMS: atom_id res chain seq x y z
N MET A 1 -0.34 -21.01 3.67
CA MET A 1 0.24 -20.20 4.76
C MET A 1 -0.31 -18.80 4.59
N TYR A 2 -0.93 -18.22 5.62
CA TYR A 2 -1.49 -16.85 5.54
C TYR A 2 -0.74 -15.96 6.52
N TYR A 3 -0.41 -14.76 6.07
CA TYR A 3 0.21 -13.73 6.89
C TYR A 3 -0.69 -12.52 6.93
N ASN A 4 -0.63 -11.78 8.04
CA ASN A 4 -1.41 -10.57 8.22
C ASN A 4 -0.45 -9.46 8.64
N TYR A 5 -0.29 -8.45 7.79
CA TYR A 5 0.61 -7.34 8.01
C TYR A 5 -0.20 -6.05 8.06
N LYS A 6 0.25 -5.12 8.89
CA LYS A 6 -0.25 -3.73 8.84
C LYS A 6 0.43 -3.02 7.69
N VAL A 7 -0.36 -2.33 6.89
CA VAL A 7 0.10 -1.45 5.82
C VAL A 7 -0.28 -0.02 6.15
N VAL A 8 0.57 0.92 5.75
CA VAL A 8 0.29 2.35 5.79
C VAL A 8 -0.11 2.76 4.38
N ILE A 9 -1.18 3.54 4.25
CA ILE A 9 -1.72 3.99 2.97
C ILE A 9 -1.81 5.50 3.00
N GLU A 10 -1.31 6.14 1.94
CA GLU A 10 -1.28 7.58 1.77
C GLU A 10 -1.91 7.95 0.42
N GLU A 11 -2.74 8.97 0.39
CA GLU A 11 -3.26 9.56 -0.85
C GLU A 11 -2.19 10.45 -1.47
N CYS A 12 -1.91 10.27 -2.76
CA CYS A 12 -0.91 11.04 -3.48
C CYS A 12 -1.51 12.38 -3.98
N GLU A 13 -0.72 13.46 -3.97
CA GLU A 13 -1.17 14.79 -4.44
C GLU A 13 -1.59 14.80 -5.91
N GLU A 14 -0.97 13.95 -6.74
CA GLU A 14 -1.27 13.80 -8.18
C GLU A 14 -2.48 12.87 -8.43
N GLY A 15 -3.06 12.30 -7.37
CA GLY A 15 -4.10 11.27 -7.42
C GLY A 15 -3.55 9.86 -7.23
N GLY A 16 -4.43 8.93 -6.87
CA GLY A 16 -4.05 7.56 -6.52
C GLY A 16 -3.61 7.40 -5.07
N TYR A 17 -3.05 6.23 -4.77
CA TYR A 17 -2.67 5.80 -3.43
C TYR A 17 -1.30 5.13 -3.47
N TYR A 18 -0.48 5.46 -2.48
CA TYR A 18 0.76 4.77 -2.15
C TYR A 18 0.51 3.91 -0.91
N ALA A 19 1.00 2.68 -0.91
CA ALA A 19 1.00 1.83 0.27
C ALA A 19 2.38 1.25 0.53
N GLU A 20 2.72 1.14 1.81
CA GLU A 20 3.94 0.47 2.26
C GLU A 20 3.65 -0.46 3.43
N CYS A 21 4.48 -1.50 3.57
CA CYS A 21 4.44 -2.40 4.71
C CYS A 21 5.64 -2.13 5.65
N PRO A 22 5.44 -1.48 6.82
CA PRO A 22 6.54 -1.16 7.74
C PRO A 22 7.30 -2.39 8.26
N ALA A 23 6.65 -3.55 8.27
CA ALA A 23 7.27 -4.81 8.66
C ALA A 23 8.22 -5.39 7.60
N ILE A 24 8.14 -4.91 6.35
CA ILE A 24 8.94 -5.39 5.21
C ILE A 24 9.53 -4.16 4.50
N PRO A 25 10.69 -3.66 4.96
CA PRO A 25 11.32 -2.49 4.37
C PRO A 25 11.51 -2.63 2.85
N GLY A 26 11.08 -1.63 2.10
CA GLY A 26 11.12 -1.63 0.64
C GLY A 26 9.93 -2.32 -0.04
N CYS A 27 9.01 -2.94 0.69
CA CYS A 27 7.74 -3.40 0.14
C CYS A 27 6.76 -2.22 0.07
N HIS A 28 6.56 -1.73 -1.14
CA HIS A 28 5.64 -0.65 -1.46
C HIS A 28 4.98 -0.87 -2.82
N VAL A 29 3.83 -0.25 -3.02
CA VAL A 29 2.99 -0.34 -4.22
C VAL A 29 2.23 0.98 -4.38
N GLU A 30 1.99 1.37 -5.64
CA GLU A 30 1.15 2.49 -6.02
C GLU A 30 -0.03 1.98 -6.87
N GLY A 31 -1.19 2.63 -6.76
CA GLY A 31 -2.37 2.29 -7.55
C GLY A 31 -3.32 3.47 -7.71
N GLU A 32 -4.21 3.40 -8.69
CA GLU A 32 -5.14 4.50 -8.98
C GLU A 32 -6.30 4.55 -7.98
N THR A 33 -6.64 3.42 -7.36
CA THR A 33 -7.74 3.30 -6.40
C THR A 33 -7.31 2.54 -5.15
N TYR A 34 -7.94 2.85 -4.00
CA TYR A 34 -7.64 2.19 -2.73
C TYR A 34 -7.75 0.66 -2.81
N GLU A 35 -8.78 0.15 -3.52
CA GLU A 35 -8.99 -1.28 -3.69
C GLU A 35 -7.88 -1.93 -4.54
N GLU A 36 -7.35 -1.23 -5.54
CA GLU A 36 -6.24 -1.72 -6.35
C GLU A 36 -4.94 -1.81 -5.55
N THR A 37 -4.67 -0.80 -4.71
CA THR A 37 -3.44 -0.70 -3.91
C THR A 37 -3.35 -1.74 -2.79
N ILE A 38 -4.47 -2.34 -2.36
CA ILE A 38 -4.53 -3.32 -1.26
C ILE A 38 -4.63 -4.79 -1.72
N ILE A 39 -4.62 -5.05 -3.03
CA ILE A 39 -4.61 -6.42 -3.60
C ILE A 39 -3.21 -7.03 -3.51
#